data_AF-A0A4R4XJQ7-F1
#
_entry.id   AF-A0A4R4XJQ7-F1
#
_cell.length_a   1.000
_cell.length_b   1.000
_cell.length_c   1.000
_cell.angle_alpha   90.00
_cell.angle_beta   90.00
_cell.angle_gamma   90.00
#
_symmetry.space_group_name_H-M   'P 1'
#
loop_
_entity.id
_entity.type
_entity.pdbx_description
1 polymer ?
#
loop_
_entity_poly.entity_id
_entity_poly.type
_entity_poly.pdbx_seq_one_letter_code
_entity_poly.pdbx_strand_id
1 'polypeptide(L)'
;MGLDANYPAVTMNDPNGHVTVYNQDHLPIGRLGPTPFESPSVNVTCRLTAWEEQDWYRLLNPDGWDFPATAAYVAADETHELNPGQPYPIPACRNVGCRRKAGQAAAAGVLAAGVFTAVRSWRRGADSQEAG
;
A
#
# COMPACT_ATOMS: atom_id res chain seq x y z
N MET A 1 -23.13 2.17 -9.29
CA MET A 1 -23.57 2.68 -7.97
C MET A 1 -23.77 4.19 -8.05
N GLY A 2 -24.75 4.76 -7.34
CA GLY A 2 -24.98 6.21 -7.34
C GLY A 2 -23.96 6.99 -6.49
N LEU A 3 -23.73 8.26 -6.82
CA LEU A 3 -22.86 9.14 -6.02
C LEU A 3 -23.63 9.76 -4.84
N ASP A 4 -23.03 9.76 -3.65
CA ASP A 4 -23.48 10.49 -2.47
C ASP A 4 -22.83 11.88 -2.43
N ALA A 5 -23.65 12.93 -2.35
CA ALA A 5 -23.18 14.32 -2.36
C ALA A 5 -22.40 14.72 -1.08
N ASN A 6 -22.50 13.94 0.00
CA ASN A 6 -21.81 14.22 1.26
C ASN A 6 -20.36 13.70 1.30
N TYR A 7 -19.95 12.97 0.27
CA TYR A 7 -18.62 12.39 0.17
C TYR A 7 -17.90 12.91 -1.06
N PRO A 8 -16.58 13.13 -0.98
CA PRO A 8 -15.82 13.44 -2.18
C PRO A 8 -15.88 12.26 -3.16
N ALA A 9 -15.71 12.56 -4.43
CA ALA A 9 -15.77 11.58 -5.50
C ALA A 9 -14.57 11.75 -6.43
N VAL A 10 -14.15 10.62 -6.99
CA VAL A 10 -13.14 10.57 -8.05
C VAL A 10 -13.79 10.02 -9.30
N THR A 11 -13.23 10.41 -10.44
CA THR A 11 -13.65 9.95 -11.76
C THR A 11 -12.43 9.51 -12.55
N MET A 12 -12.64 8.62 -13.49
CA MET A 12 -11.57 8.07 -14.32
C MET A 12 -10.93 9.14 -15.21
N ASN A 13 -9.63 9.00 -15.46
CA ASN A 13 -8.89 9.88 -16.36
C ASN A 13 -9.28 9.67 -17.84
N ASP A 14 -9.47 8.42 -18.26
CA ASP A 14 -9.92 8.08 -19.61
C ASP A 14 -11.44 7.82 -19.62
N PRO A 15 -12.25 8.69 -20.27
CA PRO A 15 -13.71 8.52 -20.32
C PRO A 15 -14.17 7.30 -21.13
N ASN A 16 -13.31 6.73 -21.98
CA ASN A 16 -13.62 5.53 -22.77
C ASN A 16 -12.94 4.27 -22.21
N GLY A 17 -12.14 4.43 -21.16
CA GLY A 17 -11.33 3.36 -20.58
C GLY A 17 -12.09 2.57 -19.50
N HIS A 18 -11.30 1.95 -18.63
CA HIS A 18 -11.76 1.37 -17.38
C HIS A 18 -10.67 1.54 -16.33
N VAL A 19 -11.06 1.53 -15.06
CA VAL A 19 -10.13 1.55 -13.92
C VAL A 19 -10.35 0.31 -13.09
N THR A 20 -9.29 -0.39 -12.74
CA THR A 20 -9.43 -1.61 -11.94
C THR A 20 -9.67 -1.26 -10.47
N VAL A 21 -10.63 -1.96 -9.85
CA VAL A 21 -10.90 -1.84 -8.42
C VAL A 21 -10.22 -3.00 -7.71
N TYR A 22 -9.46 -2.69 -6.66
CA TYR A 22 -8.70 -3.64 -5.87
C TYR A 22 -9.25 -3.75 -4.45
N ASN A 23 -9.13 -4.92 -3.81
CA ASN A 23 -9.45 -5.08 -2.39
C ASN A 23 -8.27 -4.71 -1.47
N GLN A 24 -8.44 -4.91 -0.16
CA GLN A 24 -7.40 -4.70 0.86
C GLN A 24 -6.12 -5.51 0.68
N ASP A 25 -6.18 -6.62 -0.08
CA ASP A 25 -5.05 -7.51 -0.36
C ASP A 25 -4.43 -7.22 -1.74
N HIS A 26 -4.84 -6.12 -2.40
CA HIS A 26 -4.42 -5.72 -3.74
C HIS A 26 -4.77 -6.75 -4.82
N LEU A 27 -5.89 -7.46 -4.64
CA LEU A 27 -6.47 -8.34 -5.66
C LEU A 27 -7.54 -7.57 -6.44
N PRO A 28 -7.60 -7.73 -7.78
CA PRO A 28 -8.65 -7.10 -8.58
C PRO A 28 -10.01 -7.73 -8.26
N ILE A 29 -11.01 -6.89 -7.97
CA ILE A 29 -12.36 -7.30 -7.59
C ILE A 29 -13.46 -6.72 -8.49
N GLY A 30 -13.12 -5.78 -9.38
CA GLY A 30 -14.09 -5.14 -10.25
C GLY A 30 -13.47 -4.06 -11.13
N ARG A 31 -14.32 -3.31 -11.84
CA ARG A 31 -13.89 -2.24 -12.76
C ARG A 31 -14.83 -1.02 -12.69
N LEU A 32 -14.28 0.18 -12.74
CA LEU A 32 -15.02 1.40 -13.06
C LEU A 32 -14.97 1.61 -14.57
N GLY A 33 -15.99 2.28 -15.12
CA GLY A 33 -16.05 2.60 -16.54
C GLY A 33 -17.43 3.06 -17.02
N PRO A 34 -17.55 3.46 -18.29
CA PRO A 34 -18.84 3.65 -18.93
C PRO A 34 -19.60 2.31 -19.02
N THR A 35 -20.91 2.35 -19.27
CA THR A 35 -21.72 1.14 -19.50
C THR A 35 -20.99 0.17 -20.45
N PRO A 36 -20.84 -1.13 -20.09
CA PRO A 36 -21.58 -1.88 -19.07
C PRO A 36 -20.97 -1.92 -17.66
N PHE A 37 -19.93 -1.14 -17.37
CA PHE A 37 -19.30 -1.10 -16.04
C PHE A 37 -20.14 -0.31 -15.02
N GLU A 38 -19.75 -0.39 -13.75
CA GLU A 38 -20.54 0.04 -12.59
C GLU A 38 -20.84 1.55 -12.56
N SER A 39 -19.86 2.37 -12.97
CA SER A 39 -19.91 3.83 -13.13
C SER A 39 -18.50 4.36 -13.46
N PRO A 40 -18.34 5.45 -14.23
CA PRO A 40 -17.05 6.11 -14.44
C PRO A 40 -16.58 6.94 -13.22
N SER A 41 -17.46 7.16 -12.24
CA SER A 41 -17.16 7.93 -11.02
C SER A 41 -17.62 7.19 -9.77
N VAL A 42 -16.90 7.37 -8.66
CA VAL A 42 -17.20 6.70 -7.38
C VAL A 42 -16.90 7.61 -6.19
N ASN A 43 -17.67 7.47 -5.11
CA ASN A 43 -17.34 8.13 -3.84
C ASN A 43 -16.19 7.45 -3.13
N VAL A 44 -15.37 8.27 -2.50
CA VAL A 44 -14.19 7.86 -1.75
C VAL A 44 -14.22 8.44 -0.35
N THR A 45 -13.57 7.77 0.58
CA THR A 45 -13.47 8.24 1.97
C THR A 45 -12.17 8.99 2.22
N CYS A 46 -11.08 8.56 1.58
CA CYS A 46 -9.74 9.09 1.84
C CYS A 46 -8.72 8.63 0.81
N ARG A 47 -7.55 9.30 0.81
CA ARG A 47 -6.35 8.93 0.03
C ARG A 47 -5.28 8.32 0.93
N LEU A 48 -4.56 7.31 0.43
CA LEU A 48 -3.40 6.72 1.10
C LEU A 48 -2.29 6.42 0.09
N THR A 49 -1.05 6.39 0.56
CA THR A 49 0.08 5.83 -0.19
C THR A 49 0.26 4.38 0.24
N ALA A 50 0.16 3.44 -0.71
CA ALA A 50 0.25 2.00 -0.50
C ALA A 50 0.69 1.33 -1.81
N TRP A 51 1.11 0.06 -1.74
CA TRP A 51 1.50 -0.77 -2.89
C TRP A 51 2.44 -0.05 -3.89
N GLU A 52 3.73 -0.32 -3.78
CA GLU A 52 4.76 0.30 -4.65
C GLU A 52 4.86 1.84 -4.49
N GLU A 53 4.57 2.34 -3.29
CA GLU A 53 4.62 3.78 -2.98
C GLU A 53 3.71 4.64 -3.88
N GLN A 54 2.65 4.03 -4.43
CA GLN A 54 1.65 4.70 -5.24
C GLN A 54 0.52 5.26 -4.37
N ASP A 55 -0.19 6.26 -4.89
CA ASP A 55 -1.35 6.82 -4.21
C ASP A 55 -2.65 6.13 -4.66
N TRP A 56 -3.51 5.90 -3.69
CA TRP A 56 -4.76 5.17 -3.86
C TRP A 56 -5.90 5.90 -3.17
N TYR A 57 -7.09 5.79 -3.74
CA TYR A 57 -8.32 6.25 -3.10
C TYR A 57 -9.09 5.06 -2.54
N ARG A 58 -9.45 5.14 -1.27
CA ARG A 58 -10.33 4.17 -0.63
C ARG A 58 -11.78 4.50 -0.97
N LEU A 59 -12.50 3.54 -1.53
CA LEU A 59 -13.92 3.65 -1.87
C LEU A 59 -14.78 3.72 -0.60
N LEU A 60 -15.90 4.43 -0.70
CA LEU A 60 -16.91 4.51 0.36
C LEU A 60 -17.60 3.16 0.61
N ASN A 61 -18.01 2.48 -0.47
CA ASN A 61 -18.77 1.24 -0.40
C ASN A 61 -17.98 0.10 -1.05
N PRO A 62 -17.39 -0.82 -0.26
CA PRO A 62 -16.69 -1.98 -0.79
C PRO A 62 -17.64 -3.15 -1.13
N ASP A 63 -18.89 -3.13 -0.66
CA ASP A 63 -19.83 -4.26 -0.74
C ASP A 63 -20.59 -4.39 -2.08
N GLY A 64 -20.04 -3.84 -3.17
CA GLY A 64 -20.69 -3.80 -4.49
C GLY A 64 -19.99 -4.60 -5.57
N TRP A 65 -19.01 -5.43 -5.22
CA TRP A 65 -18.10 -6.10 -6.13
C TRP A 65 -18.22 -7.62 -6.03
N ASP A 66 -17.85 -8.33 -7.10
CA ASP A 66 -17.99 -9.79 -7.22
C ASP A 66 -17.26 -10.57 -6.12
N PHE A 67 -16.23 -9.96 -5.53
CA PHE A 67 -15.44 -10.57 -4.47
C PHE A 67 -15.62 -9.80 -3.15
N PRO A 68 -15.83 -10.50 -2.02
CA PRO A 68 -16.00 -9.85 -0.72
C PRO A 68 -14.75 -9.05 -0.36
N ALA A 69 -14.94 -7.78 -0.02
CA ALA A 69 -13.88 -6.87 0.35
C ALA A 69 -14.27 -6.09 1.60
N THR A 70 -13.34 -5.95 2.53
CA THR A 70 -13.54 -5.07 3.72
C THR A 70 -13.16 -3.62 3.40
N ALA A 71 -12.35 -3.44 2.36
CA ALA A 71 -12.04 -2.15 1.76
C ALA A 71 -11.76 -2.35 0.27
N ALA A 72 -12.14 -1.37 -0.54
CA ALA A 72 -11.89 -1.33 -1.96
C ALA A 72 -11.13 -0.05 -2.33
N TYR A 73 -10.30 -0.13 -3.36
CA TYR A 73 -9.35 0.90 -3.74
C TYR A 73 -9.28 1.07 -5.25
N VAL A 74 -9.01 2.29 -5.69
CA VAL A 74 -8.66 2.63 -7.08
C VAL A 74 -7.39 3.47 -7.09
N ALA A 75 -6.60 3.33 -8.14
CA ALA A 75 -5.32 4.01 -8.26
C ALA A 75 -5.54 5.51 -8.56
N ALA A 76 -4.75 6.36 -7.92
CA ALA A 76 -4.87 7.81 -8.06
C ALA A 76 -4.22 8.36 -9.34
N ASP A 77 -3.43 7.56 -10.05
CA ASP A 77 -2.85 7.88 -11.36
C ASP A 77 -3.81 7.53 -12.51
N GLU A 78 -4.77 6.64 -12.28
CA GLU A 78 -5.85 6.31 -13.22
C GLU A 78 -7.13 7.15 -13.01
N THR A 79 -7.19 7.94 -11.93
CA THR A 79 -8.35 8.75 -11.55
C THR A 79 -7.98 10.19 -11.18
N HIS A 80 -8.96 11.09 -11.19
CA HIS A 80 -8.84 12.45 -10.69
C HIS A 80 -10.07 12.82 -9.86
N GLU A 81 -9.93 13.84 -9.01
CA GLU A 81 -11.07 14.38 -8.26
C GLU A 81 -12.15 14.87 -9.23
N LEU A 82 -13.40 14.41 -9.04
CA LEU A 82 -14.50 14.74 -9.95
C LEU A 82 -14.79 16.25 -9.94
N ASN A 83 -14.61 16.91 -8.80
CA ASN A 83 -14.84 18.34 -8.64
C ASN A 83 -13.64 18.98 -7.93
N PRO A 84 -12.56 19.30 -8.67
CA PRO A 84 -11.38 19.92 -8.08
C PRO A 84 -11.75 21.29 -7.48
N GLY A 85 -11.38 21.52 -6.22
CA GLY A 85 -11.65 22.78 -5.51
C GLY A 85 -12.97 22.83 -4.72
N GLN A 86 -13.68 21.71 -4.54
CA GLN A 86 -14.76 21.64 -3.56
C GLN A 86 -14.26 21.92 -2.14
N PRO A 87 -15.14 22.45 -1.24
CA PRO A 87 -14.75 22.81 0.12
C PRO A 87 -14.24 21.63 0.96
N TYR A 88 -14.49 20.39 0.52
CA TYR A 88 -14.07 19.17 1.20
C TYR A 88 -13.03 18.43 0.34
N PRO A 89 -11.74 18.78 0.44
CA PRO A 89 -10.68 18.01 -0.22
C PRO A 89 -10.68 16.57 0.30
N ILE A 90 -10.27 15.61 -0.53
CA ILE A 90 -10.16 14.21 -0.09
C ILE A 90 -9.14 14.12 1.04
N PRO A 91 -9.53 13.74 2.27
CA PRO A 91 -8.60 13.70 3.38
C PRO A 91 -7.63 12.52 3.22
N ALA A 92 -6.43 12.66 3.78
CA ALA A 92 -5.57 11.49 3.97
C ALA A 92 -6.25 10.49 4.92
N CYS A 93 -6.11 9.19 4.67
CA CYS A 93 -6.71 8.17 5.51
C CYS A 93 -6.15 8.27 6.94
N ARG A 94 -6.97 8.70 7.91
CA ARG A 94 -6.61 8.59 9.33
C ARG A 94 -6.48 7.10 9.68
N ASN A 95 -5.31 6.69 10.17
CA ASN A 95 -4.97 5.34 10.67
C ASN A 95 -4.50 4.27 9.65
N VAL A 96 -3.95 4.64 8.49
CA VAL A 96 -3.16 3.67 7.67
C VAL A 96 -1.70 3.52 8.15
N GLY A 97 -1.30 4.29 9.17
CA GLY A 97 0.09 4.39 9.67
C GLY A 97 0.30 3.97 11.12
N CYS A 98 -0.10 2.76 11.49
CA CYS A 98 0.61 2.00 12.54
C CYS A 98 1.04 0.62 12.05
N ARG A 99 1.26 0.47 10.74
CA ARG A 99 2.13 -0.59 10.23
C ARG A 99 3.57 -0.09 10.18
N ARG A 100 4.26 -0.44 11.26
CA ARG A 100 5.70 -0.54 11.43
C ARG A 100 6.45 -0.54 10.09
N LYS A 101 7.37 0.42 9.91
CA LYS A 101 8.62 0.16 9.19
C LYS A 101 9.40 -0.93 9.94
N ALA A 102 8.94 -2.17 9.91
CA ALA A 102 9.71 -3.35 10.29
C ALA A 102 10.35 -3.89 9.01
N GLY A 103 11.24 -3.10 8.42
CA GLY A 103 11.83 -3.39 7.12
C GLY A 103 13.06 -2.57 6.80
N GLN A 104 13.75 -2.00 7.79
CA GLN A 104 15.12 -1.48 7.66
C GLN A 104 15.83 -1.63 9.01
N ALA A 105 16.03 -2.88 9.44
CA ALA A 105 16.90 -3.20 10.56
C ALA A 105 17.85 -4.32 10.11
N ALA A 106 18.83 -3.97 9.30
CA ALA A 106 20.15 -4.61 9.28
C ALA A 106 21.01 -3.90 8.22
N ALA A 107 21.87 -3.00 8.69
CA ALA A 107 23.21 -2.69 8.16
C ALA A 107 23.54 -1.19 8.27
N ALA A 108 23.65 -0.69 9.51
CA ALA A 108 24.50 0.45 9.79
C ALA A 108 25.00 0.29 11.24
N GLY A 109 26.30 0.06 11.37
CA GLY A 109 26.93 -0.38 12.60
C GLY A 109 26.95 0.66 13.72
N VAL A 110 27.21 0.17 14.93
CA VAL A 110 27.84 0.96 15.99
C VAL A 110 28.91 0.09 16.64
N LEU A 111 30.13 0.59 16.59
CA LEU A 111 31.31 0.08 17.26
C LEU A 111 31.19 0.33 18.79
N ALA A 112 31.82 -0.58 19.54
CA ALA A 112 32.39 -0.38 20.88
C ALA A 112 31.45 -0.24 22.09
N ALA A 113 31.39 -1.28 22.93
CA ALA A 113 32.04 -1.28 24.25
C ALA A 113 31.77 -2.61 25.00
N GLY A 114 32.87 -3.28 25.39
CA GLY A 114 33.02 -4.24 26.50
C GLY A 114 31.87 -5.18 26.87
N VAL A 115 32.08 -6.48 26.67
CA VAL A 115 32.19 -7.51 27.73
C VAL A 115 32.51 -8.86 27.06
N PHE A 116 33.52 -9.53 27.60
CA PHE A 116 34.08 -10.80 27.18
C PHE A 116 33.04 -11.93 27.19
N THR A 117 32.99 -12.76 26.13
CA THR A 117 32.93 -14.23 26.27
C THR A 117 33.24 -14.96 24.95
N ALA A 118 34.30 -15.78 25.00
CA ALA A 118 34.57 -17.01 24.26
C ALA A 118 34.65 -17.00 22.73
N VAL A 119 35.87 -16.77 22.24
CA VAL A 119 36.37 -17.24 20.94
C VAL A 119 36.39 -18.78 20.93
N ARG A 120 35.64 -19.41 20.02
CA ARG A 120 35.86 -20.82 19.65
C ARG A 120 36.47 -20.87 18.25
N SER A 121 37.77 -20.59 18.18
CA SER A 121 38.54 -20.74 16.95
C SER A 121 38.82 -22.22 16.69
N TRP A 122 38.30 -22.72 15.58
CA TRP A 122 38.76 -23.98 15.01
C TRP A 122 40.05 -23.68 14.24
N ARG A 123 41.20 -24.12 14.75
CA ARG A 123 42.41 -24.27 13.93
C ARG A 123 42.74 -25.75 13.79
N ARG A 124 42.54 -26.22 12.56
CA ARG A 124 43.14 -27.46 12.03
C ARG A 124 44.62 -27.22 11.79
N GLY A 125 45.44 -28.19 12.20
CA GLY A 125 46.50 -28.77 11.36
C GLY A 125 47.88 -28.11 11.40
N ALA A 126 48.88 -28.99 11.56
CA ALA A 126 50.34 -28.83 11.46
C ALA A 126 50.99 -28.17 12.71
N ASP A 127 52.01 -28.73 13.34
CA ASP A 127 53.00 -29.72 12.93
C ASP A 127 53.62 -30.40 14.17
N SER A 128 53.95 -31.68 14.07
CA SER A 128 54.51 -32.47 15.17
C SER A 128 56.00 -32.21 15.35
N GLN A 129 56.33 -31.72 16.54
CA GLN A 129 57.31 -32.24 17.48
C GLN A 129 58.77 -32.46 17.00
N GLU A 130 59.60 -31.54 17.48
CA GLU A 130 61.06 -31.54 17.50
C GLU A 130 61.67 -32.74 18.24
N ALA A 131 62.93 -32.97 17.85
CA ALA A 131 63.98 -33.74 18.50
C ALA A 131 64.09 -33.55 20.01
N GLY A 132 64.54 -34.62 20.68
CA GLY A 132 64.97 -34.65 22.07
C GLY A 132 65.22 -36.08 22.51
#